data_AF-A0A661K9Y1-F1
#
_entry.id   AF-A0A661K9Y1-F1
#
_cell.length_a   1.000
_cell.length_b   1.000
_cell.length_c   1.000
_cell.angle_alpha   90.00
_cell.angle_beta   90.00
_cell.angle_gamma   90.00
#
_symmetry.space_group_name_H-M   'P 1'
#
loop_
_entity.id
_entity.type
_entity.pdbx_description
1 polymer ?
#
loop_
_entity_poly.entity_id
_entity_poly.type
_entity_poly.pdbx_seq_one_letter_code
_entity_poly.pdbx_strand_id
1 'polypeptide(L)'
;MISFLSPQEVIEKLFNHMVEGYDRDTYPAIDVVYQFFFSVEGEVLPYFIEVKEGEAAAKKGKHPKPTVTISTPLRVWLDIANGSLNPIWGLITRRYTLKGGIRYLRLMPKLFRVEREISELTHILEGEADEGKTAWRKPARILLLQGAPRAQEGFTEFYIDPFLKGISSTGAVVEKVYLAKQKIKPCRGCFSCWTDTPGKCVQRDDMEELLKRLEEADLIIYAFPLYADSTPGILKNVLERQIPRVYPYMKPYKNLTRHPRRHLKRQYIFIFAICGFPEKRHFDPVLEMFRAHARNLHAPLIGAILRPGAMAFYLDPTQYFNLVHVHDALKEAGRQLVERGRVNKKLLRTISRTYGQKAIWQKNANIFWYNEQRKDQRS
;
A
#
# COMPACT_ATOMS: atom_id res chain seq x y z
N MET A 1 17.84 19.96 12.54
CA MET A 1 16.99 19.48 13.65
C MET A 1 15.58 19.94 13.36
N ILE A 2 14.67 19.05 12.97
CA ILE A 2 13.25 19.41 12.81
C ILE A 2 12.67 19.39 14.22
N SER A 3 12.32 20.57 14.74
CA SER A 3 11.64 20.72 16.03
C SER A 3 10.22 20.19 15.89
N PHE A 4 9.89 19.13 16.63
CA PHE A 4 8.51 18.65 16.70
C PHE A 4 7.70 19.66 17.52
N LEU A 5 6.61 20.18 16.94
CA LEU A 5 5.67 21.02 17.67
C LEU A 5 4.95 20.15 18.71
N SER A 6 4.95 20.62 19.95
CA SER A 6 4.15 20.08 21.03
C SER A 6 2.65 20.16 20.71
N PRO A 7 1.81 19.30 21.33
CA PRO A 7 0.36 19.36 21.17
C PRO A 7 -0.24 20.74 21.46
N GLN A 8 0.33 21.46 22.43
CA GLN A 8 -0.06 22.82 22.79
C GLN A 8 0.23 23.80 21.64
N GLU A 9 1.43 23.74 21.05
CA GLU A 9 1.79 24.57 19.88
C GLU A 9 0.91 24.27 18.67
N VAL A 10 0.47 23.02 18.48
CA VAL A 10 -0.47 22.65 17.41
C VAL A 10 -1.86 23.25 17.65
N ILE A 11 -2.37 23.17 18.87
CA ILE A 11 -3.67 23.77 19.24
C ILE A 11 -3.62 25.29 19.06
N GLU A 12 -2.55 25.93 19.54
CA GLU A 12 -2.38 27.39 19.46
C GLU A 12 -2.29 27.86 18.01
N LYS A 13 -1.52 27.18 17.15
CA LYS A 13 -1.48 27.50 15.71
C LYS A 13 -2.83 27.32 15.04
N LEU A 14 -3.53 26.22 15.31
CA LEU A 14 -4.87 25.98 14.75
C LEU A 14 -5.84 27.09 15.16
N PHE A 15 -5.84 27.46 16.44
CA PHE A 15 -6.78 28.43 16.98
C PHE A 15 -6.46 29.85 16.52
N ASN A 16 -5.18 30.21 16.36
CA ASN A 16 -4.79 31.48 15.76
C ASN A 16 -5.31 31.58 14.32
N HIS A 17 -5.12 30.55 13.51
CA HIS A 17 -5.64 30.52 12.13
C HIS A 17 -7.16 30.66 12.08
N MET A 18 -7.85 30.02 13.02
CA MET A 18 -9.30 30.14 13.13
C MET A 18 -9.74 31.55 13.51
N VAL A 19 -9.09 32.16 14.50
CA VAL A 19 -9.37 33.53 14.94
C VAL A 19 -9.11 34.54 13.81
N GLU A 20 -7.99 34.40 13.10
CA GLU A 20 -7.64 35.22 11.94
C GLU A 20 -8.67 35.08 10.81
N GLY A 21 -9.19 33.86 10.60
CA GLY A 21 -10.22 33.56 9.63
C GLY A 21 -11.65 33.98 10.03
N TYR A 22 -11.84 34.70 11.13
CA TYR A 22 -13.18 35.06 11.60
C TYR A 22 -13.92 36.01 10.65
N ASP A 23 -15.11 35.62 10.19
CA ASP A 23 -15.98 36.35 9.26
C ASP A 23 -16.79 37.44 9.99
N ARG A 24 -16.07 38.49 10.40
CA ARG A 24 -16.65 39.64 11.10
C ARG A 24 -17.70 40.39 10.29
N ASP A 25 -17.58 40.38 8.97
CA ASP A 25 -18.46 41.11 8.05
C ASP A 25 -19.86 40.49 8.00
N THR A 26 -19.93 39.17 8.01
CA THR A 26 -21.20 38.43 7.95
C THR A 26 -21.83 38.25 9.34
N TYR A 27 -21.01 38.21 10.40
CA TYR A 27 -21.45 37.90 11.77
C TYR A 27 -21.01 38.95 12.81
N PRO A 28 -21.34 40.24 12.67
CA PRO A 28 -20.83 41.29 13.56
C PRO A 28 -21.41 41.25 15.00
N ALA A 29 -22.57 40.61 15.21
CA ALA A 29 -23.33 40.67 16.46
C ALA A 29 -23.51 39.30 17.14
N ILE A 30 -22.65 38.32 16.84
CA ILE A 30 -22.74 37.00 17.46
C ILE A 30 -21.89 36.91 18.72
N ASP A 31 -22.53 36.54 19.83
CA ASP A 31 -21.86 36.18 21.07
C ASP A 31 -21.89 34.66 21.23
N VAL A 32 -20.73 34.02 21.08
CA VAL A 32 -20.60 32.57 21.22
C VAL A 32 -19.24 32.20 21.81
N VAL A 33 -19.26 31.31 22.80
CA VAL A 33 -18.05 30.74 23.38
C VAL A 33 -18.00 29.25 23.12
N TYR A 34 -17.00 28.82 22.37
CA TYR A 34 -16.66 27.43 22.09
C TYR A 34 -15.59 26.95 23.09
N GLN A 35 -15.99 26.15 24.07
CA GLN A 35 -15.05 25.47 24.96
C GLN A 35 -14.59 24.15 24.36
N PHE A 36 -13.28 23.92 24.37
CA PHE A 36 -12.63 22.67 23.98
C PHE A 36 -11.96 22.01 25.19
N PHE A 37 -12.09 20.69 25.25
CA PHE A 37 -11.30 19.81 26.09
C PHE A 37 -10.61 18.80 25.19
N PHE A 38 -9.34 19.07 24.85
CA PHE A 38 -8.54 18.21 24.00
C PHE A 38 -7.92 17.08 24.82
N SER A 39 -8.22 15.83 24.50
CA SER A 39 -7.46 14.71 25.03
C SER A 39 -6.23 14.41 24.16
N VAL A 40 -5.05 14.41 24.78
CA VAL A 40 -3.76 14.10 24.15
C VAL A 40 -2.94 13.27 25.13
N GLU A 41 -2.56 12.04 24.74
CA GLU A 41 -1.65 11.18 25.52
C GLU A 41 -2.04 11.00 27.02
N GLY A 42 -3.34 11.03 27.32
CA GLY A 42 -3.86 10.91 28.69
C GLY A 42 -4.03 12.24 29.44
N GLU A 43 -3.52 13.34 28.89
CA GLU A 43 -3.76 14.69 29.39
C GLU A 43 -5.01 15.31 28.76
N VAL A 44 -5.66 16.20 29.52
CA VAL A 44 -6.78 17.02 29.02
C VAL A 44 -6.35 18.48 29.00
N LEU A 45 -6.27 19.04 27.80
CA LEU A 45 -5.87 20.42 27.57
C LEU A 45 -7.11 21.27 27.30
N PRO A 46 -7.51 22.16 28.22
CA PRO A 46 -8.66 23.02 28.04
C PRO A 46 -8.26 24.27 27.24
N TYR A 47 -9.05 24.62 26.23
CA TYR A 47 -8.91 25.85 25.44
C TYR A 47 -10.30 26.37 25.10
N PHE A 48 -10.46 27.66 24.82
CA PHE A 48 -11.72 28.18 24.29
C PHE A 48 -11.50 29.23 23.21
N ILE A 49 -12.46 29.34 22.31
CA ILE A 49 -12.59 30.45 21.37
C ILE A 49 -13.83 31.24 21.79
N GLU A 50 -13.62 32.50 22.12
CA GLU A 50 -14.67 33.46 22.45
C GLU A 50 -14.87 34.39 21.27
N VAL A 51 -16.10 34.46 20.77
CA VAL A 51 -16.53 35.47 19.81
C VAL A 51 -17.49 36.39 20.52
N LYS A 52 -17.15 37.67 20.58
CA LYS A 52 -17.93 38.70 21.27
C LYS A 52 -17.73 40.05 20.58
N GLU A 53 -18.81 40.80 20.39
CA GLU A 53 -18.77 42.16 19.83
C GLU A 53 -18.03 42.24 18.46
N GLY A 54 -18.11 41.17 17.67
CA GLY A 54 -17.47 41.10 16.34
C GLY A 54 -15.98 40.76 16.36
N GLU A 55 -15.41 40.42 17.52
CA GLU A 55 -14.03 39.95 17.65
C GLU A 55 -13.98 38.50 18.11
N ALA A 56 -13.02 37.74 17.58
CA ALA A 56 -12.73 36.37 18.00
C ALA A 56 -11.39 36.34 18.76
N ALA A 57 -11.33 35.59 19.85
CA ALA A 57 -10.11 35.38 20.62
C ALA A 57 -10.00 33.95 21.12
N ALA A 58 -8.81 33.37 21.00
CA ALA A 58 -8.49 32.04 21.53
C ALA A 58 -7.67 32.14 22.81
N LYS A 59 -8.04 31.38 23.84
CA LYS A 59 -7.33 31.36 25.13
C LYS A 59 -7.18 29.94 25.66
N LYS A 60 -6.04 29.66 26.29
CA LYS A 60 -5.84 28.42 27.06
C LYS A 60 -6.61 28.52 28.38
N GLY A 61 -7.31 27.45 28.75
CA GLY A 61 -8.07 27.36 30.00
C GLY A 61 -9.54 27.03 29.81
N LYS A 62 -10.30 27.16 30.90
CA LYS A 62 -11.75 26.94 30.94
C LYS A 62 -12.47 28.28 30.99
N HIS A 63 -13.46 28.46 30.15
CA HIS A 63 -14.38 29.59 30.22
C HIS A 63 -15.44 29.34 31.30
N PRO A 64 -15.79 30.32 32.16
CA PRO A 64 -16.76 30.13 33.24
C PRO A 64 -18.19 29.90 32.73
N LYS A 65 -18.52 30.40 31.54
CA LYS A 65 -19.86 30.29 30.93
C LYS A 65 -19.76 29.96 29.43
N PRO A 66 -19.46 28.70 29.05
CA PRO A 66 -19.34 28.35 27.64
C PRO A 66 -20.73 28.19 27.00
N THR A 67 -20.91 28.71 25.78
CA THR A 67 -22.14 28.52 25.00
C THR A 67 -22.25 27.08 24.51
N VAL A 68 -21.12 26.49 24.13
CA VAL A 68 -21.01 25.10 23.72
C VAL A 68 -19.69 24.51 24.19
N THR A 69 -19.71 23.26 24.61
CA THR A 69 -18.52 22.52 25.07
C THR A 69 -18.30 21.30 24.21
N ILE A 70 -17.06 21.12 23.76
CA ILE A 70 -16.60 20.07 22.87
C ILE A 70 -15.48 19.32 23.60
N SER A 71 -15.73 18.06 23.95
CA SER A 71 -14.68 17.19 24.50
C SER A 71 -14.29 16.18 23.44
N THR A 72 -13.03 16.27 22.98
CA THR A 72 -12.56 15.60 21.76
C THR A 72 -11.09 15.20 21.90
N PRO A 73 -10.68 14.05 21.37
CA PRO A 73 -9.26 13.85 21.08
C PRO A 73 -8.77 14.97 20.15
N LEU A 74 -7.56 15.48 20.38
CA LEU A 74 -6.98 16.52 19.51
C LEU A 74 -6.98 16.06 18.05
N ARG A 75 -6.64 14.79 17.83
CA ARG A 75 -6.63 14.21 16.49
C ARG A 75 -8.00 14.26 15.80
N VAL A 76 -9.07 13.92 16.52
CA VAL A 76 -10.44 13.94 15.98
C VAL A 76 -10.84 15.38 15.61
N TRP A 77 -10.40 16.36 16.39
CA TRP A 77 -10.69 17.76 16.10
C TRP A 77 -9.91 18.31 14.91
N LEU A 78 -8.65 17.92 14.76
CA LEU A 78 -7.85 18.24 13.58
C LEU A 78 -8.47 17.64 12.31
N ASP A 79 -9.00 16.41 12.40
CA ASP A 79 -9.73 15.79 11.30
C ASP A 79 -11.03 16.56 10.96
N ILE A 80 -11.68 17.20 11.95
CA ILE A 80 -12.84 18.08 11.69
C ILE A 80 -12.39 19.40 11.06
N ALA A 81 -11.34 20.03 11.59
CA ALA A 81 -10.85 21.32 11.14
C ALA A 81 -10.32 21.28 9.70
N ASN A 82 -9.70 20.17 9.28
CA ASN A 82 -9.21 19.99 7.91
C ASN A 82 -10.29 19.46 6.94
N GLY A 83 -11.53 19.27 7.41
CA GLY A 83 -12.65 18.79 6.58
C GLY A 83 -12.67 17.29 6.29
N SER A 84 -11.70 16.51 6.81
CA SER A 84 -11.66 15.05 6.62
C SER A 84 -12.71 14.30 7.44
N LEU A 85 -13.26 14.90 8.50
CA LEU A 85 -14.35 14.38 9.30
C LEU A 85 -15.50 15.39 9.37
N ASN A 86 -16.68 14.99 8.88
CA ASN A 86 -17.89 15.78 9.10
C ASN A 86 -18.20 15.85 10.61
N PRO A 87 -18.38 17.05 11.20
CA PRO A 87 -18.54 17.21 12.64
C PRO A 87 -19.81 16.52 13.18
N ILE A 88 -20.92 16.56 12.45
CA ILE A 88 -22.16 15.88 12.85
C ILE A 88 -21.97 14.36 12.84
N TRP A 89 -21.26 13.85 11.83
CA TRP A 89 -20.93 12.43 11.76
C TRP A 89 -20.00 11.98 12.89
N GLY A 90 -18.99 12.79 13.24
CA GLY A 90 -18.12 12.53 14.39
C GLY A 90 -18.88 12.46 15.73
N LEU A 91 -19.93 13.28 15.88
CA LEU A 91 -20.79 13.28 17.05
C LEU A 91 -21.72 12.04 17.09
N ILE A 92 -22.39 11.71 15.97
CA ILE A 92 -23.27 10.53 15.87
C ILE A 92 -22.49 9.23 16.15
N THR A 93 -21.26 9.16 15.64
CA THR A 93 -20.36 8.01 15.83
C THR A 93 -19.60 8.03 17.16
N ARG A 94 -19.92 8.98 18.06
CA ARG A 94 -19.35 9.12 19.41
C ARG A 94 -17.81 9.25 19.44
N ARG A 95 -17.21 9.83 18.40
CA ARG A 95 -15.75 10.10 18.35
C ARG A 95 -15.34 11.28 19.21
N TYR A 96 -16.29 12.16 19.49
CA TYR A 96 -16.18 13.25 20.45
C TYR A 96 -17.58 13.54 21.01
N THR A 97 -17.65 14.39 22.03
CA THR A 97 -18.92 14.77 22.65
C THR A 97 -19.16 16.26 22.57
N LEU A 98 -20.43 16.63 22.48
CA LEU A 98 -20.91 18.00 22.43
C LEU A 98 -21.90 18.19 23.59
N LYS A 99 -21.67 19.20 24.44
CA LYS A 99 -22.65 19.69 25.41
C LYS A 99 -23.07 21.10 24.99
N GLY A 100 -24.36 21.29 24.69
CA GLY A 100 -24.91 22.54 24.15
C GLY A 100 -25.63 22.32 22.81
N GLY A 101 -26.05 23.41 22.18
CA GLY A 101 -26.83 23.34 20.94
C GLY A 101 -26.01 22.94 19.71
N ILE A 102 -26.45 21.91 18.98
CA ILE A 102 -25.79 21.45 17.73
C ILE A 102 -25.72 22.55 16.64
N ARG A 103 -26.58 23.58 16.72
CA ARG A 103 -26.53 24.74 15.83
C ARG A 103 -25.19 25.46 15.87
N TYR A 104 -24.53 25.52 17.04
CA TYR A 104 -23.25 26.21 17.19
C TYR A 104 -22.12 25.45 16.49
N LEU A 105 -22.19 24.13 16.43
CA LEU A 105 -21.28 23.30 15.65
C LEU A 105 -21.46 23.49 14.14
N ARG A 106 -22.71 23.66 13.66
CA ARG A 106 -23.01 23.95 12.23
C ARG A 106 -22.63 25.37 11.83
N LEU A 107 -22.62 26.29 12.79
CA LEU A 107 -22.29 27.69 12.58
C LEU A 107 -20.78 27.90 12.48
N MET A 108 -20.00 27.06 13.17
CA MET A 108 -18.55 27.18 13.30
C MET A 108 -17.78 27.31 11.96
N PRO A 109 -18.07 26.51 10.90
CA PRO A 109 -17.40 26.67 9.60
C PRO A 109 -17.80 27.94 8.84
N LYS A 110 -18.90 28.58 9.23
CA LYS A 110 -19.34 29.86 8.68
C LYS A 110 -18.68 31.04 9.40
N LEU A 111 -18.42 30.87 10.70
CA LEU A 111 -17.75 31.88 11.51
C LEU A 111 -16.26 31.95 11.19
N PHE A 112 -15.59 30.82 10.97
CA PHE A 112 -14.14 30.76 10.79
C PHE A 112 -13.81 30.26 9.38
N ARG A 113 -13.49 31.19 8.47
CA ARG A 113 -12.99 30.92 7.11
C ARG A 113 -11.54 30.48 7.19
N VAL A 114 -11.31 29.18 7.20
CA VAL A 114 -9.96 28.62 7.11
C VAL A 114 -9.51 28.70 5.65
N GLU A 115 -8.75 29.75 5.30
CA GLU A 115 -8.01 29.77 4.03
C GLU A 115 -6.98 28.64 4.00
N ARG A 116 -6.73 28.08 2.81
CA ARG A 116 -6.04 26.80 2.55
C ARG A 116 -4.52 26.82 2.83
N GLU A 117 -4.09 27.27 4.00
CA GLU A 117 -2.69 27.18 4.45
C GLU A 117 -2.47 26.15 5.57
N ILE A 118 -3.43 25.27 5.85
CA ILE A 118 -3.20 24.03 6.63
C ILE A 118 -2.61 22.92 5.73
N SER A 119 -1.69 23.29 4.83
CA SER A 119 -0.97 22.38 3.93
C SER A 119 0.42 22.00 4.47
N GLU A 120 0.96 22.74 5.43
CA GLU A 120 2.31 22.48 5.95
C GLU A 120 2.30 21.54 7.16
N LEU A 121 1.24 21.56 7.98
CA LEU A 121 1.07 20.64 9.12
C LEU A 121 0.75 19.21 8.67
N THR A 122 0.26 19.04 7.45
CA THR A 122 -0.10 17.75 6.87
C THR A 122 1.11 16.97 6.34
N HIS A 123 2.18 17.63 5.88
CA HIS A 123 3.39 16.94 5.40
C HIS A 123 4.12 16.09 6.47
N ILE A 124 3.89 16.35 7.75
CA ILE A 124 4.44 15.54 8.85
C ILE A 124 3.63 14.23 9.06
N LEU A 125 2.39 14.16 8.56
CA LEU A 125 1.44 13.08 8.86
C LEU A 125 0.83 12.41 7.61
N GLU A 126 1.10 12.93 6.42
CA GLU A 126 0.63 12.40 5.14
C GLU A 126 1.67 11.50 4.49
N GLY A 127 1.46 10.21 4.66
CA GLY A 127 1.80 9.27 3.61
C GLY A 127 0.54 8.60 3.16
N GLU A 128 -0.21 9.35 2.38
CA GLU A 128 -1.11 8.79 1.41
C GLU A 128 -0.60 9.30 0.06
N ALA A 129 0.00 8.38 -0.70
CA ALA A 129 0.15 8.60 -2.12
C ALA A 129 -1.27 8.66 -2.69
N ASP A 130 -1.75 9.88 -2.86
CA ASP A 130 -2.93 10.16 -3.67
C ASP A 130 -2.76 9.45 -5.03
N GLU A 131 -3.77 8.66 -5.40
CA GLU A 131 -3.94 8.08 -6.73
C GLU A 131 -4.39 9.16 -7.75
N GLY A 132 -3.96 10.40 -7.56
CA GLY A 132 -3.78 11.36 -8.62
C GLY A 132 -2.70 10.86 -9.60
N LYS A 133 -2.71 11.38 -10.83
CA LYS A 133 -1.72 11.10 -11.89
C LYS A 133 -0.31 11.55 -11.46
N THR A 134 0.30 10.87 -10.51
CA THR A 134 1.66 11.13 -10.09
C THR A 134 2.58 10.60 -11.18
N ALA A 135 3.36 11.49 -11.81
CA ALA A 135 4.29 11.16 -12.86
C ALA A 135 5.15 9.94 -12.48
N TRP A 136 5.38 9.07 -13.47
CA TRP A 136 6.21 7.88 -13.30
C TRP A 136 7.60 8.29 -12.81
N ARG A 137 8.06 7.68 -11.71
CA ARG A 137 9.42 7.85 -11.22
C ARG A 137 10.19 6.56 -11.49
N LYS A 138 11.26 6.64 -12.26
CA LYS A 138 12.15 5.51 -12.54
C LYS A 138 12.68 4.93 -11.20
N PRO A 139 12.52 3.62 -10.94
CA PRO A 139 13.01 3.00 -9.71
C PRO A 139 14.54 2.90 -9.72
N ALA A 140 15.18 3.28 -8.62
CA ALA A 140 16.62 3.15 -8.42
C ALA A 140 16.97 1.81 -7.77
N ARG A 141 16.12 1.34 -6.84
CA ARG A 141 16.27 0.04 -6.17
C ARG A 141 15.13 -0.90 -6.56
N ILE A 142 15.45 -1.97 -7.27
CA ILE A 142 14.49 -3.01 -7.64
C ILE A 142 14.80 -4.27 -6.84
N LEU A 143 13.81 -4.76 -6.10
CA LEU A 143 13.90 -6.03 -5.39
C LEU A 143 13.04 -7.07 -6.10
N LEU A 144 13.67 -8.14 -6.60
CA LEU A 144 12.98 -9.29 -7.15
C LEU A 144 12.94 -10.42 -6.12
N LEU A 145 11.73 -10.83 -5.74
CA LEU A 145 11.50 -12.01 -4.90
C LEU A 145 11.15 -13.20 -5.79
N GLN A 146 12.10 -14.12 -5.94
CA GLN A 146 11.93 -15.35 -6.69
C GLN A 146 11.32 -16.40 -5.76
N GLY A 147 10.03 -16.68 -5.95
CA GLY A 147 9.21 -17.57 -5.13
C GLY A 147 9.00 -18.97 -5.68
N ALA A 148 9.79 -19.43 -6.67
CA ALA A 148 9.70 -20.81 -7.14
C ALA A 148 10.47 -21.75 -6.21
N PRO A 149 9.89 -22.89 -5.78
CA PRO A 149 10.64 -23.86 -4.97
C PRO A 149 11.89 -24.41 -5.65
N ARG A 150 11.88 -24.51 -6.99
CA ARG A 150 13.04 -24.96 -7.78
C ARG A 150 14.12 -23.90 -8.00
N ALA A 151 13.91 -22.66 -7.53
CA ALA A 151 14.87 -21.57 -7.65
C ALA A 151 15.49 -21.47 -9.07
N GLN A 152 16.82 -21.59 -9.17
CA GLN A 152 17.58 -21.50 -10.42
C GLN A 152 17.20 -22.54 -11.48
N GLU A 153 16.70 -23.70 -11.06
CA GLU A 153 16.39 -24.83 -11.95
C GLU A 153 14.92 -24.81 -12.41
N GLY A 154 14.16 -23.78 -12.01
CA GLY A 154 12.75 -23.65 -12.32
C GLY A 154 12.47 -22.92 -13.64
N PHE A 155 11.33 -23.22 -14.26
CA PHE A 155 10.84 -22.48 -15.42
C PHE A 155 10.66 -20.98 -15.16
N THR A 156 10.40 -20.57 -13.90
CA THR A 156 10.30 -19.14 -13.58
C THR A 156 11.65 -18.46 -13.80
N GLU A 157 12.76 -19.12 -13.45
CA GLU A 157 14.11 -18.60 -13.72
C GLU A 157 14.37 -18.48 -15.22
N PHE A 158 13.99 -19.51 -15.98
CA PHE A 158 14.13 -19.56 -17.43
C PHE A 158 13.49 -18.35 -18.13
N TYR A 159 12.27 -17.97 -17.74
CA TYR A 159 11.57 -16.82 -18.35
C TYR A 159 11.93 -15.47 -17.72
N ILE A 160 12.31 -15.42 -16.43
CA ILE A 160 12.63 -14.13 -15.78
C ILE A 160 13.99 -13.58 -16.23
N ASP A 161 14.94 -14.43 -16.60
CA ASP A 161 16.28 -14.03 -17.04
C ASP A 161 16.30 -13.01 -18.21
N PRO A 162 15.64 -13.25 -19.36
CA PRO A 162 15.59 -12.26 -20.44
C PRO A 162 14.91 -10.95 -20.01
N PHE A 163 13.91 -11.02 -19.15
CA PHE A 163 13.25 -9.84 -18.60
C PHE A 163 14.20 -9.02 -17.70
N LEU A 164 15.00 -9.67 -16.85
CA LEU A 164 16.02 -9.02 -16.03
C LEU A 164 17.15 -8.41 -16.86
N LYS A 165 17.55 -9.05 -17.96
CA LYS A 165 18.49 -8.47 -18.93
C LYS A 165 17.95 -7.17 -19.52
N GLY A 166 16.66 -7.12 -19.81
CA GLY A 166 15.97 -5.91 -20.26
C GLY A 166 15.92 -4.79 -19.22
N ILE A 167 15.72 -5.14 -17.94
CA ILE A 167 15.80 -4.18 -16.84
C ILE A 167 17.22 -3.63 -16.72
N SER A 168 18.22 -4.51 -16.70
CA SER A 168 19.62 -4.17 -16.49
C SER A 168 20.16 -3.25 -17.60
N SER A 169 19.67 -3.38 -18.84
CA SER A 169 20.07 -2.49 -19.95
C SER A 169 19.63 -1.04 -19.77
N THR A 170 18.78 -0.72 -18.78
CA THR A 170 18.39 0.66 -18.44
C THR A 170 19.29 1.31 -17.38
N GLY A 171 20.30 0.57 -16.89
CA GLY A 171 21.16 0.97 -15.77
C GLY A 171 20.52 0.80 -14.39
N ALA A 172 19.31 0.25 -14.29
CA ALA A 172 18.68 -0.06 -13.01
C ALA A 172 19.30 -1.30 -12.37
N VAL A 173 19.52 -1.26 -11.05
CA VAL A 173 20.08 -2.37 -10.28
C VAL A 173 18.94 -3.23 -9.72
N VAL A 174 19.02 -4.53 -9.97
CA VAL A 174 18.07 -5.52 -9.43
C VAL A 174 18.76 -6.39 -8.41
N GLU A 175 18.29 -6.32 -7.17
CA GLU A 175 18.60 -7.32 -6.17
C GLU A 175 17.64 -8.51 -6.33
N LYS A 176 18.16 -9.70 -6.60
CA LYS A 176 17.36 -10.92 -6.73
C LYS A 176 17.53 -11.80 -5.49
N VAL A 177 16.42 -12.09 -4.81
CA VAL A 177 16.37 -12.98 -3.64
C VAL A 177 15.63 -14.25 -3.99
N TYR A 178 16.29 -15.40 -3.87
CA TYR A 178 15.65 -16.72 -4.01
C TYR A 178 15.02 -17.13 -2.68
N LEU A 179 13.69 -17.05 -2.58
CA LEU A 179 12.97 -17.38 -1.36
C LEU A 179 13.12 -18.84 -0.95
N ALA A 180 13.33 -19.76 -1.91
CA ALA A 180 13.61 -21.16 -1.63
C ALA A 180 14.93 -21.38 -0.88
N LYS A 181 15.84 -20.40 -0.90
CA LYS A 181 17.11 -20.42 -0.17
C LYS A 181 17.04 -19.68 1.17
N GLN A 182 15.87 -19.15 1.53
CA GLN A 182 15.66 -18.41 2.78
C GLN A 182 14.94 -19.31 3.80
N LYS A 183 15.34 -19.21 5.06
CA LYS A 183 14.65 -19.82 6.20
C LYS A 183 13.61 -18.83 6.69
N ILE A 184 12.40 -18.90 6.15
CA ILE A 184 11.27 -18.04 6.56
C ILE A 184 10.13 -18.92 7.05
N LYS A 185 9.92 -18.91 8.37
CA LYS A 185 8.82 -19.64 9.01
C LYS A 185 7.48 -18.96 8.72
N PRO A 186 6.35 -19.69 8.72
CA PRO A 186 5.01 -19.11 8.63
C PRO A 186 4.73 -18.05 9.70
N CYS A 187 3.78 -17.16 9.42
CA CYS A 187 3.33 -16.22 10.44
C CYS A 187 2.59 -16.97 11.56
N ARG A 188 2.89 -16.65 12.83
CA ARG A 188 2.20 -17.25 13.99
C ARG A 188 0.91 -16.54 14.38
N GLY A 189 0.61 -15.38 13.80
CA GLY A 189 -0.55 -14.57 14.20
C GLY A 189 -0.52 -14.07 15.65
N CYS A 190 0.65 -13.99 16.28
CA CYS A 190 0.79 -13.61 17.69
C CYS A 190 0.67 -12.10 17.95
N PHE A 191 0.79 -11.27 16.90
CA PHE A 191 0.75 -9.80 16.98
C PHE A 191 1.81 -9.12 17.86
N SER A 192 2.83 -9.83 18.36
CA SER A 192 3.97 -9.22 19.07
C SER A 192 4.71 -8.15 18.26
N CYS A 193 4.62 -8.16 16.92
CA CYS A 193 5.16 -7.08 16.08
C CYS A 193 4.35 -5.79 16.10
N TRP A 194 3.17 -5.81 16.73
CA TRP A 194 2.33 -4.65 16.98
C TRP A 194 2.34 -4.26 18.46
N THR A 195 2.42 -5.23 19.37
CA THR A 195 2.40 -4.99 20.83
C THR A 195 3.80 -4.90 21.42
N ASP A 196 4.49 -6.03 21.53
CA ASP A 196 5.69 -6.19 22.38
C ASP A 196 6.95 -5.60 21.73
N THR A 197 7.01 -5.69 20.39
CA THR A 197 8.12 -5.26 19.55
C THR A 197 7.58 -4.49 18.33
N PRO A 198 7.04 -3.27 18.50
CA PRO A 198 6.39 -2.54 17.42
C PRO A 198 7.28 -2.38 16.18
N GLY A 199 6.82 -2.91 15.05
CA GLY A 199 7.54 -2.87 13.77
C GLY A 199 8.60 -3.96 13.58
N LYS A 200 8.82 -4.84 14.56
CA LYS A 200 9.79 -5.94 14.48
C LYS A 200 9.12 -7.28 14.78
N CYS A 201 9.46 -8.33 14.04
CA CYS A 201 8.93 -9.67 14.33
C CYS A 201 9.77 -10.35 15.41
N VAL A 202 9.12 -11.04 16.36
CA VAL A 202 9.81 -11.86 17.38
C VAL A 202 10.42 -13.15 16.81
N GLN A 203 9.98 -13.59 15.62
CA GLN A 203 10.57 -14.72 14.93
C GLN A 203 11.91 -14.31 14.32
N ARG A 204 13.01 -14.80 14.89
CA ARG A 204 14.40 -14.59 14.41
C ARG A 204 14.72 -15.55 13.28
N ASP A 205 14.56 -15.07 12.05
CA ASP A 205 14.89 -15.79 10.83
C ASP A 205 15.10 -14.79 9.67
N ASP A 206 15.29 -15.29 8.44
CA ASP A 206 15.74 -14.47 7.31
C ASP A 206 14.72 -13.37 6.90
N MET A 207 13.51 -13.40 7.45
CA MET A 207 12.51 -12.36 7.24
C MET A 207 12.94 -10.99 7.79
N GLU A 208 13.74 -10.94 8.87
CA GLU A 208 14.18 -9.65 9.44
C GLU A 208 14.97 -8.83 8.43
N GLU A 209 15.90 -9.47 7.73
CA GLU A 209 16.70 -8.84 6.69
C GLU A 209 15.87 -8.57 5.43
N LEU A 210 14.98 -9.49 5.06
CA LEU A 210 14.08 -9.31 3.92
C LEU A 210 13.14 -8.11 4.11
N LEU A 211 12.67 -7.84 5.33
CA LEU A 211 11.82 -6.69 5.64
C LEU A 211 12.55 -5.36 5.38
N LYS A 212 13.85 -5.27 5.69
CA LYS A 212 14.65 -4.07 5.40
C LYS A 212 14.74 -3.83 3.89
N ARG A 213 15.08 -4.87 3.13
CA ARG A 213 15.14 -4.82 1.66
C ARG A 213 13.79 -4.43 1.05
N LEU A 214 12.69 -4.96 1.60
CA LEU A 214 11.33 -4.60 1.23
C LEU A 214 11.00 -3.14 1.50
N GLU A 215 11.48 -2.54 2.59
CA GLU A 215 11.30 -1.10 2.88
C GLU A 215 12.16 -0.21 1.98
N GLU A 216 13.34 -0.67 1.58
CA GLU A 216 14.26 0.10 0.76
C GLU A 216 13.96 0.07 -0.75
N ALA A 217 13.23 -0.92 -1.24
CA ALA A 217 12.91 -1.05 -2.66
C ALA A 217 12.01 0.10 -3.15
N ASP A 218 12.21 0.58 -4.38
CA ASP A 218 11.26 1.45 -5.08
C ASP A 218 10.26 0.61 -5.90
N LEU A 219 10.70 -0.55 -6.40
CA LEU A 219 9.90 -1.52 -7.14
C LEU A 219 10.14 -2.92 -6.58
N ILE A 220 9.06 -3.60 -6.21
CA ILE A 220 9.09 -4.99 -5.76
C ILE A 220 8.48 -5.86 -6.87
N ILE A 221 9.27 -6.81 -7.38
CA ILE A 221 8.86 -7.77 -8.39
C ILE A 221 8.66 -9.13 -7.72
N TYR A 222 7.42 -9.62 -7.71
CA TYR A 222 7.11 -10.97 -7.22
C TYR A 222 7.12 -11.94 -8.40
N ALA A 223 8.13 -12.81 -8.45
CA ALA A 223 8.31 -13.77 -9.53
C ALA A 223 8.03 -15.20 -9.06
N PHE A 224 7.02 -15.89 -9.61
CA PHE A 224 6.60 -17.21 -9.11
C PHE A 224 5.84 -18.06 -10.15
N PRO A 225 5.84 -19.39 -10.00
CA PRO A 225 4.90 -20.27 -10.68
C PRO A 225 3.53 -20.26 -9.96
N LEU A 226 2.44 -20.44 -10.70
CA LEU A 226 1.14 -20.72 -10.12
C LEU A 226 1.10 -22.15 -9.59
N TYR A 227 0.75 -22.28 -8.31
CA TYR A 227 0.36 -23.55 -7.70
C TYR A 227 -1.03 -23.39 -7.11
N ALA A 228 -1.95 -24.26 -7.52
CA ALA A 228 -3.38 -24.18 -7.19
C ALA A 228 -3.95 -22.75 -7.39
N ASP A 229 -3.73 -22.19 -8.60
CA ASP A 229 -4.14 -20.84 -9.00
C ASP A 229 -3.68 -19.69 -8.08
N SER A 230 -2.65 -19.96 -7.27
CA SER A 230 -2.13 -19.03 -6.26
C SER A 230 -0.60 -19.03 -6.22
N THR A 231 -0.05 -18.32 -5.23
CA THR A 231 1.39 -18.28 -4.96
C THR A 231 1.88 -19.55 -4.28
N PRO A 232 3.13 -19.97 -4.48
CA PRO A 232 3.75 -21.04 -3.71
C PRO A 232 3.80 -20.69 -2.21
N GLY A 233 3.76 -21.71 -1.34
CA GLY A 233 3.76 -21.52 0.11
C GLY A 233 4.92 -20.66 0.64
N ILE A 234 6.12 -20.82 0.07
CA ILE A 234 7.30 -20.01 0.43
C ILE A 234 7.08 -18.51 0.19
N LEU A 235 6.38 -18.13 -0.88
CA LEU A 235 6.04 -16.74 -1.15
C LEU A 235 4.87 -16.29 -0.26
N LYS A 236 3.88 -17.16 -0.02
CA LYS A 236 2.76 -16.85 0.89
C LYS A 236 3.24 -16.50 2.30
N ASN A 237 4.24 -17.24 2.82
CA ASN A 237 4.88 -16.94 4.11
C ASN A 237 5.45 -15.51 4.14
N VAL A 238 6.14 -15.09 3.07
CA VAL A 238 6.67 -13.72 2.97
C VAL A 238 5.54 -12.70 2.96
N LEU A 239 4.49 -12.91 2.15
CA LEU A 239 3.34 -11.99 2.05
C LEU A 239 2.64 -11.79 3.41
N GLU A 240 2.44 -12.86 4.18
CA GLU A 240 1.82 -12.81 5.51
C GLU A 240 2.71 -12.12 6.55
N ARG A 241 4.04 -12.27 6.43
CA ARG A 241 4.99 -11.73 7.39
C ARG A 241 5.40 -10.28 7.15
N GLN A 242 4.72 -9.59 6.23
CA GLN A 242 4.90 -8.14 6.01
C GLN A 242 4.14 -7.27 7.03
N ILE A 243 3.35 -7.86 7.94
CA ILE A 243 2.62 -7.13 8.98
C ILE A 243 3.45 -6.14 9.83
N PRO A 244 4.76 -6.33 10.10
CA PRO A 244 5.54 -5.33 10.84
C PRO A 244 5.66 -3.99 10.11
N ARG A 245 5.43 -3.96 8.78
CA ARG A 245 5.53 -2.76 7.94
C ARG A 245 4.35 -1.78 8.12
N VAL A 246 3.30 -2.20 8.82
CA VAL A 246 2.09 -1.40 9.07
C VAL A 246 1.82 -1.23 10.56
N TYR A 247 1.07 -0.18 10.90
CA TYR A 247 0.57 0.04 12.26
C TYR A 247 -0.69 -0.79 12.55
N PRO A 248 -0.99 -1.12 13.83
CA PRO A 248 -2.22 -1.83 14.19
C PRO A 248 -3.49 -0.99 14.02
N TYR A 249 -3.37 0.34 13.89
CA TYR A 249 -4.51 1.24 13.76
C TYR A 249 -5.23 1.06 12.43
N MET A 250 -6.53 1.34 12.41
CA MET A 250 -7.35 1.30 11.20
C MET A 250 -7.70 2.71 10.75
N LYS A 251 -7.56 2.97 9.45
CA LYS A 251 -7.97 4.21 8.80
C LYS A 251 -8.87 3.89 7.60
N PRO A 252 -9.84 4.77 7.27
CA PRO A 252 -10.50 4.72 5.98
C PRO A 252 -9.46 4.81 4.85
N TYR A 253 -9.63 4.02 3.80
CA TYR A 253 -8.88 4.08 2.56
C TYR A 253 -9.87 3.88 1.41
N LYS A 254 -10.29 4.99 0.78
CA LYS A 254 -11.43 4.99 -0.16
C LYS A 254 -12.67 4.36 0.48
N ASN A 255 -13.24 3.33 -0.14
CA ASN A 255 -14.38 2.56 0.36
C ASN A 255 -13.98 1.35 1.22
N LEU A 256 -12.73 1.28 1.70
CA LEU A 256 -12.17 0.18 2.48
C LEU A 256 -11.60 0.68 3.81
N THR A 257 -11.31 -0.24 4.72
CA THR A 257 -10.57 0.02 5.96
C THR A 257 -9.18 -0.59 5.84
N ARG A 258 -8.12 0.15 6.15
CA ARG A 258 -6.73 -0.32 6.04
C ARG A 258 -5.85 0.11 7.21
N HIS A 259 -4.74 -0.59 7.36
CA HIS A 259 -3.67 -0.21 8.27
C HIS A 259 -2.72 0.79 7.58
N PRO A 260 -2.36 1.91 8.22
CA PRO A 260 -1.39 2.83 7.64
C PRO A 260 0.02 2.21 7.70
N ARG A 261 0.85 2.57 6.72
CA ARG A 261 2.25 2.15 6.73
C ARG A 261 3.09 2.89 7.75
N ARG A 262 4.11 2.20 8.27
CA ARG A 262 5.10 2.79 9.18
C ARG A 262 6.07 3.71 8.44
N HIS A 263 6.48 3.32 7.24
CA HIS A 263 7.38 4.09 6.39
C HIS A 263 6.69 4.41 5.07
N LEU A 264 6.69 5.69 4.73
CA LEU A 264 5.91 6.27 3.62
C LEU A 264 6.75 6.43 2.37
N LYS A 265 7.56 5.41 2.07
CA LYS A 265 8.32 5.35 0.83
C LYS A 265 7.35 5.03 -0.32
N ARG A 266 7.44 5.79 -1.41
CA ARG A 266 6.73 5.48 -2.64
C ARG A 266 7.28 4.18 -3.22
N GLN A 267 6.42 3.17 -3.33
CA GLN A 267 6.78 1.84 -3.82
C GLN A 267 5.80 1.34 -4.87
N TYR A 268 6.28 0.55 -5.81
CA TYR A 268 5.49 -0.10 -6.83
C TYR A 268 5.57 -1.62 -6.69
N ILE A 269 4.49 -2.30 -7.07
CA ILE A 269 4.45 -3.76 -7.14
C ILE A 269 4.28 -4.19 -8.60
N PHE A 270 5.04 -5.21 -9.00
CA PHE A 270 4.89 -5.88 -10.29
C PHE A 270 4.89 -7.40 -10.10
N ILE A 271 4.12 -8.10 -10.92
CA ILE A 271 4.04 -9.57 -10.88
C ILE A 271 4.72 -10.15 -12.11
N PHE A 272 5.51 -11.20 -11.90
CA PHE A 272 5.99 -12.07 -12.96
C PHE A 272 5.55 -13.50 -12.66
N ALA A 273 4.45 -13.92 -13.27
CA ALA A 273 3.85 -15.21 -12.97
C ALA A 273 3.89 -16.13 -14.19
N ILE A 274 4.15 -17.41 -13.96
CA ILE A 274 4.08 -18.45 -14.99
C ILE A 274 3.14 -19.57 -14.56
N CYS A 275 2.57 -20.34 -15.48
CA CYS A 275 1.80 -21.54 -15.14
C CYS A 275 1.97 -22.64 -16.17
N GLY A 276 1.65 -23.88 -15.79
CA GLY A 276 1.69 -25.04 -16.68
C GLY A 276 0.51 -25.11 -17.65
N PHE A 277 -0.63 -24.54 -17.27
CA PHE A 277 -1.85 -24.56 -18.09
C PHE A 277 -1.78 -23.58 -19.26
N PRO A 278 -2.41 -23.90 -20.41
CA PRO A 278 -2.33 -23.07 -21.61
C PRO A 278 -3.16 -21.78 -21.52
N GLU A 279 -4.16 -21.70 -20.63
CA GLU A 279 -5.03 -20.54 -20.50
C GLU A 279 -4.50 -19.46 -19.56
N LYS A 280 -4.69 -18.21 -19.96
CA LYS A 280 -4.37 -17.05 -19.11
C LYS A 280 -5.35 -16.87 -17.93
N ARG A 281 -6.54 -17.47 -17.97
CA ARG A 281 -7.57 -17.28 -16.92
C ARG A 281 -7.18 -17.87 -15.56
N HIS A 282 -6.27 -18.85 -15.53
CA HIS A 282 -5.74 -19.41 -14.27
C HIS A 282 -5.02 -18.36 -13.40
N PHE A 283 -4.63 -17.21 -13.97
CA PHE A 283 -4.00 -16.11 -13.24
C PHE A 283 -5.01 -15.15 -12.60
N ASP A 284 -6.30 -15.22 -12.92
CA ASP A 284 -7.30 -14.27 -12.42
C ASP A 284 -7.35 -14.23 -10.87
N PRO A 285 -7.37 -15.38 -10.15
CA PRO A 285 -7.40 -15.37 -8.68
C PRO A 285 -6.18 -14.71 -8.05
N VAL A 286 -4.97 -15.03 -8.54
CA VAL A 286 -3.74 -14.45 -7.99
C VAL A 286 -3.61 -12.96 -8.31
N LEU A 287 -4.12 -12.50 -9.46
CA LEU A 287 -4.17 -11.08 -9.77
C LEU A 287 -5.08 -10.32 -8.79
N GLU A 288 -6.25 -10.85 -8.47
CA GLU A 288 -7.13 -10.24 -7.46
C GLU A 288 -6.50 -10.21 -6.07
N MET A 289 -5.84 -11.31 -5.69
CA MET A 289 -5.09 -11.38 -4.44
C MET A 289 -4.01 -10.28 -4.35
N PHE A 290 -3.22 -10.09 -5.41
CA PHE A 290 -2.20 -9.05 -5.43
C PHE A 290 -2.77 -7.64 -5.54
N ARG A 291 -3.92 -7.42 -6.18
CA ARG A 291 -4.64 -6.13 -6.13
C ARG A 291 -5.04 -5.80 -4.69
N ALA A 292 -5.53 -6.78 -3.93
CA ALA A 292 -5.85 -6.60 -2.52
C ALA A 292 -4.59 -6.34 -1.67
N HIS A 293 -3.51 -7.08 -1.94
CA HIS A 293 -2.22 -6.90 -1.26
C HIS A 293 -1.60 -5.52 -1.53
N ALA A 294 -1.65 -5.03 -2.77
CA ALA A 294 -1.20 -3.71 -3.18
C ALA A 294 -1.90 -2.60 -2.38
N ARG A 295 -3.23 -2.71 -2.20
CA ARG A 295 -4.00 -1.79 -1.35
C ARG A 295 -3.58 -1.85 0.13
N ASN A 296 -3.24 -3.03 0.65
CA ASN A 296 -2.79 -3.17 2.04
C ASN A 296 -1.41 -2.53 2.27
N LEU A 297 -0.55 -2.55 1.26
CA LEU A 297 0.80 -1.98 1.33
C LEU A 297 0.89 -0.54 0.80
N HIS A 298 -0.24 0.09 0.44
CA HIS A 298 -0.27 1.42 -0.16
C HIS A 298 0.73 1.57 -1.32
N ALA A 299 0.88 0.49 -2.11
CA ALA A 299 1.87 0.36 -3.16
C ALA A 299 1.17 -0.17 -4.42
N PRO A 300 0.97 0.66 -5.46
CA PRO A 300 0.18 0.26 -6.62
C PRO A 300 0.78 -0.92 -7.36
N LEU A 301 -0.09 -1.86 -7.76
CA LEU A 301 0.22 -2.92 -8.71
C LEU A 301 0.24 -2.32 -10.12
N ILE A 302 1.43 -2.03 -10.65
CA ILE A 302 1.60 -1.29 -11.91
C ILE A 302 1.50 -2.19 -13.16
N GLY A 303 1.53 -3.51 -12.98
CA GLY A 303 1.34 -4.45 -14.08
C GLY A 303 1.73 -5.89 -13.72
N ALA A 304 1.61 -6.76 -14.72
CA ALA A 304 1.99 -8.15 -14.61
C ALA A 304 2.48 -8.72 -15.95
N ILE A 305 3.49 -9.57 -15.91
CA ILE A 305 3.82 -10.53 -16.97
C ILE A 305 3.24 -11.88 -16.57
N LEU A 306 2.44 -12.45 -17.46
CA LEU A 306 1.77 -13.74 -17.26
C LEU A 306 2.14 -14.68 -18.38
N ARG A 307 2.81 -15.79 -18.06
CA ARG A 307 3.21 -16.82 -19.06
C ARG A 307 2.47 -18.14 -18.80
N PRO A 308 1.33 -18.39 -19.49
CA PRO A 308 0.72 -19.72 -19.50
C PRO A 308 1.56 -20.71 -20.32
N GLY A 309 1.32 -22.01 -20.16
CA GLY A 309 1.98 -23.06 -20.94
C GLY A 309 3.50 -22.97 -20.84
N ALA A 310 4.03 -22.65 -19.67
CA ALA A 310 5.45 -22.35 -19.47
C ALA A 310 6.37 -23.55 -19.82
N MET A 311 5.86 -24.78 -19.73
CA MET A 311 6.61 -25.98 -20.10
C MET A 311 6.72 -26.17 -21.63
N ALA A 312 5.93 -25.46 -22.43
CA ALA A 312 5.77 -25.76 -23.86
C ALA A 312 7.07 -25.68 -24.63
N PHE A 313 7.79 -24.58 -24.44
CA PHE A 313 9.04 -24.33 -25.16
C PHE A 313 10.22 -25.12 -24.64
N TYR A 314 10.11 -25.63 -23.42
CA TYR A 314 11.15 -26.49 -22.85
C TYR A 314 11.06 -27.92 -23.39
N LEU A 315 9.84 -28.39 -23.66
CA LEU A 315 9.58 -29.77 -24.06
C LEU A 315 9.47 -29.97 -25.59
N ASP A 316 9.29 -28.89 -26.35
CA ASP A 316 9.07 -28.94 -27.80
C ASP A 316 10.10 -28.08 -28.57
N PRO A 317 11.19 -28.68 -29.08
CA PRO A 317 12.21 -28.00 -29.87
C PRO A 317 11.67 -27.29 -31.12
N THR A 318 10.54 -27.74 -31.68
CA THR A 318 9.94 -27.12 -32.87
C THR A 318 9.43 -25.70 -32.61
N GLN A 319 9.26 -25.33 -31.33
CA GLN A 319 8.83 -24.01 -30.89
C GLN A 319 9.98 -23.02 -30.70
N TYR A 320 11.21 -23.36 -31.09
CA TYR A 320 12.39 -22.51 -30.87
C TYR A 320 12.20 -21.05 -31.36
N PHE A 321 11.65 -20.85 -32.56
CA PHE A 321 11.39 -19.49 -33.07
C PHE A 321 10.36 -18.74 -32.21
N ASN A 322 9.35 -19.45 -31.69
CA ASN A 322 8.36 -18.87 -30.79
C ASN A 322 8.97 -18.50 -29.43
N LEU A 323 9.90 -19.32 -28.94
CA LEU A 323 10.67 -19.04 -27.73
C LEU A 323 11.52 -17.78 -27.89
N VAL A 324 12.26 -17.64 -28.99
CA VAL A 324 13.07 -16.45 -29.30
C VAL A 324 12.21 -15.19 -29.28
N HIS A 325 11.05 -15.22 -29.97
CA HIS A 325 10.12 -14.10 -29.96
C HIS A 325 9.58 -13.76 -28.55
N VAL A 326 9.37 -14.75 -27.69
CA VAL A 326 8.97 -14.52 -26.30
C VAL A 326 10.11 -13.94 -25.48
N HIS A 327 11.35 -14.41 -25.66
CA HIS A 327 12.53 -13.87 -24.99
C HIS A 327 12.79 -12.42 -25.36
N ASP A 328 12.71 -12.07 -26.65
CA ASP A 328 12.83 -10.69 -27.11
C ASP A 328 11.73 -9.80 -26.53
N ALA A 329 10.49 -10.33 -26.49
CA ALA A 329 9.38 -9.60 -25.91
C ALA A 329 9.55 -9.38 -24.39
N LEU A 330 10.10 -10.36 -23.67
CA LEU A 330 10.42 -10.27 -22.24
C LEU A 330 11.53 -9.24 -22.00
N LYS A 331 12.58 -9.23 -22.80
CA LYS A 331 13.66 -8.25 -22.73
C LYS A 331 13.14 -6.83 -22.93
N GLU A 332 12.36 -6.59 -23.98
CA GLU A 332 11.77 -5.28 -24.23
C GLU A 332 10.74 -4.89 -23.13
N ALA A 333 9.99 -5.86 -22.59
CA ALA A 333 9.08 -5.62 -21.47
C ALA A 333 9.82 -5.16 -20.20
N GLY A 334 10.98 -5.75 -19.90
CA GLY A 334 11.83 -5.33 -18.78
C GLY A 334 12.30 -3.89 -18.93
N ARG A 335 12.74 -3.52 -20.13
CA ARG A 335 13.15 -2.15 -20.46
C ARG A 335 12.01 -1.15 -20.29
N GLN A 336 10.84 -1.45 -20.86
CA GLN A 336 9.66 -0.57 -20.78
C GLN A 336 9.12 -0.42 -19.36
N LEU A 337 9.19 -1.47 -18.53
CA LEU A 337 8.75 -1.40 -17.14
C LEU A 337 9.51 -0.30 -16.39
N VAL A 338 10.84 -0.28 -16.52
CA VAL A 338 11.68 0.70 -15.80
C VAL A 338 11.55 2.11 -16.39
N GLU A 339 11.57 2.23 -17.71
CA GLU A 339 11.53 3.55 -18.36
C GLU A 339 10.16 4.22 -18.29
N ARG A 340 9.07 3.43 -18.36
CA ARG A 340 7.72 3.96 -18.58
C ARG A 340 6.72 3.59 -17.49
N GLY A 341 7.08 2.69 -16.57
CA GLY A 341 6.18 2.17 -15.54
C GLY A 341 5.09 1.25 -16.05
N ARG A 342 5.15 0.86 -17.34
CA ARG A 342 4.14 0.04 -18.01
C ARG A 342 4.74 -0.70 -19.19
N VAL A 343 4.20 -1.88 -19.46
CA VAL A 343 4.53 -2.70 -20.64
C VAL A 343 3.44 -2.56 -21.68
N ASN A 344 3.80 -2.39 -22.95
CA ASN A 344 2.81 -2.26 -24.01
C ASN A 344 1.94 -3.53 -24.17
N LYS A 345 0.72 -3.35 -24.68
CA LYS A 345 -0.23 -4.47 -24.85
C LYS A 345 0.26 -5.52 -25.88
N LYS A 346 1.03 -5.11 -26.89
CA LYS A 346 1.52 -6.02 -27.95
C LYS A 346 2.50 -7.05 -27.38
N LEU A 347 3.49 -6.61 -26.60
CA LEU A 347 4.45 -7.50 -25.93
C LEU A 347 3.76 -8.42 -24.93
N LEU A 348 2.84 -7.88 -24.13
CA LEU A 348 2.06 -8.69 -23.19
C LEU A 348 1.26 -9.80 -23.91
N ARG A 349 0.69 -9.53 -25.09
CA ARG A 349 0.03 -10.56 -25.91
C ARG A 349 1.02 -11.59 -26.44
N THR A 350 2.18 -11.17 -26.95
CA THR A 350 3.23 -12.10 -27.40
C THR A 350 3.66 -13.04 -26.28
N ILE A 351 3.87 -12.52 -25.07
CA ILE A 351 4.30 -13.32 -23.92
C ILE A 351 3.16 -14.23 -23.44
N SER A 352 1.93 -13.71 -23.34
CA SER A 352 0.81 -14.42 -22.70
C SER A 352 0.03 -15.36 -23.63
N ARG A 353 0.27 -15.35 -24.95
CA ARG A 353 -0.53 -16.17 -25.86
C ARG A 353 -0.24 -17.65 -25.69
N THR A 354 -1.25 -18.47 -25.95
CA THR A 354 -1.07 -19.91 -26.09
C THR A 354 -0.37 -20.20 -27.41
N TYR A 355 0.64 -21.05 -27.39
CA TYR A 355 1.36 -21.50 -28.57
C TYR A 355 0.99 -22.96 -28.82
N GLY A 356 0.45 -23.26 -30.00
CA GLY A 356 -0.12 -24.56 -30.34
C GLY A 356 -1.62 -24.69 -30.02
N GLN A 357 -2.18 -25.86 -30.33
CA GLN A 357 -3.61 -26.16 -30.11
C GLN A 357 -3.83 -26.74 -28.71
N LYS A 358 -4.88 -26.28 -28.01
CA LYS A 358 -5.23 -26.74 -26.66
C LYS A 358 -5.42 -28.26 -26.58
N ALA A 359 -6.09 -28.86 -27.56
CA ALA A 359 -6.31 -30.31 -27.59
C ALA A 359 -4.98 -31.10 -27.67
N ILE A 360 -4.04 -30.62 -28.50
CA ILE A 360 -2.70 -31.21 -28.62
C ILE A 360 -1.93 -31.06 -27.31
N TRP A 361 -2.02 -29.88 -26.67
CA TRP A 361 -1.40 -29.64 -25.36
C TRP A 361 -1.89 -30.64 -24.31
N GLN A 362 -3.21 -30.82 -24.19
CA GLN A 362 -3.82 -31.76 -23.25
C GLN A 362 -3.39 -33.20 -23.52
N LYS A 363 -3.40 -33.62 -24.79
CA LYS A 363 -2.95 -34.96 -25.19
C LYS A 363 -1.49 -35.20 -24.82
N ASN A 364 -0.60 -34.27 -25.16
CA ASN A 364 0.83 -34.40 -24.89
C ASN A 364 1.12 -34.40 -23.38
N ALA A 365 0.42 -33.56 -22.61
CA ALA A 365 0.54 -33.55 -21.16
C ALA A 365 0.11 -34.89 -20.54
N ASN A 366 -1.02 -35.46 -20.99
CA ASN A 366 -1.48 -36.77 -20.51
C ASN A 366 -0.50 -37.89 -20.86
N ILE A 367 0.06 -37.90 -22.07
CA ILE A 367 1.07 -38.88 -22.49
C ILE A 367 2.32 -38.76 -21.63
N PHE A 368 2.80 -37.54 -21.37
CA PHE A 368 3.95 -37.30 -20.51
C PHE A 368 3.75 -37.92 -19.12
N TRP A 369 2.65 -37.57 -18.44
CA TRP A 369 2.38 -38.08 -17.10
C TRP A 369 2.11 -39.58 -17.06
N TYR A 370 1.46 -40.15 -18.09
CA TYR A 370 1.30 -41.59 -18.22
C TYR A 370 2.66 -42.31 -18.29
N ASN A 371 3.63 -41.74 -19.02
CA ASN A 371 4.97 -42.33 -19.13
C ASN A 371 5.77 -42.20 -17.82
N GLU A 372 5.69 -41.06 -17.13
CA GLU A 372 6.38 -40.86 -15.84
C GLU A 372 5.86 -41.85 -14.78
N GLN A 373 4.55 -42.04 -14.68
CA GLN A 373 3.96 -43.02 -13.75
C GLN A 373 4.42 -44.46 -14.02
N ARG A 374 4.74 -44.81 -15.27
CA ARG A 374 5.24 -46.16 -15.62
C ARG A 374 6.71 -46.34 -15.32
N LYS A 375 7.52 -45.28 -15.26
CA LYS A 375 8.92 -45.36 -14.84
C LYS A 375 9.01 -45.75 -13.38
N ASP A 376 8.18 -45.14 -12.53
CA ASP A 376 8.11 -45.44 -11.09
C ASP A 376 7.61 -46.86 -10.77
N GLN A 377 6.90 -47.52 -11.70
CA GLN A 377 6.48 -48.92 -11.55
C GLN A 377 7.56 -49.94 -11.98
N ARG A 378 8.65 -49.48 -12.58
CA ARG A 378 9.77 -50.32 -13.05
C ARG A 378 11.02 -50.17 -12.18
N SER A 379 11.04 -49.18 -11.29
CA SER A 379 11.97 -49.03 -10.16
C SER A 379 11.40 -49.67 -8.92
#